data_AF-A0A7Y2RF02-F1
#
_entry.id   AF-A0A7Y2RF02-F1
#
_cell.length_a   1.000
_cell.length_b   1.000
_cell.length_c   1.000
_cell.angle_alpha   90.00
_cell.angle_beta   90.00
_cell.angle_gamma   90.00
#
_symmetry.space_group_name_H-M   'P 1'
#
loop_
_entity.id
_entity.type
_entity.pdbx_description
1 polymer ?
#
loop_
_entity_poly.entity_id
_entity_poly.type
_entity_poly.pdbx_seq_one_letter_code
_entity_poly.pdbx_strand_id
1 'polypeptide(L)'
;MHSVKVQKVMVLGDLALGRGAQVTGTIGGSPQGDATAIGNYSVASGTGAVALGLRTKATGENAVATGGNGTTEAKGKDTVAIGNYSSERGVNSLSVGASPAVAKDSVAVGNRAYCKW
;
A
#
# COMPACT_ATOMS: atom_id res chain seq x y z
N MET A 1 31.14 -10.65 7.68
CA MET A 1 29.89 -11.44 7.76
C MET A 1 28.75 -10.45 7.96
N HIS A 2 27.97 -10.14 6.92
CA HIS A 2 26.87 -9.18 7.01
C HIS A 2 25.66 -9.88 7.63
N SER A 3 25.50 -9.77 8.95
CA SER A 3 24.33 -10.29 9.65
C SER A 3 23.11 -9.45 9.28
N VAL A 4 22.30 -9.94 8.34
CA VAL A 4 20.98 -9.37 8.04
C VAL A 4 20.05 -9.75 9.20
N LYS A 5 19.76 -8.79 10.08
CA LYS A 5 18.72 -8.95 11.10
C LYS A 5 17.37 -8.93 10.39
N VAL A 6 16.78 -10.10 10.16
CA VAL A 6 15.37 -10.19 9.77
C VAL A 6 14.56 -9.74 10.98
N GLN A 7 13.92 -8.57 10.90
CA GLN A 7 12.95 -8.17 11.92
C GLN A 7 11.74 -9.10 11.78
N LYS A 8 11.69 -10.13 12.63
CA LYS A 8 10.56 -11.04 12.72
C LYS A 8 9.42 -10.32 13.44
N VAL A 9 8.43 -9.82 12.69
CA VAL A 9 7.10 -9.53 13.20
C VAL A 9 6.12 -10.38 12.39
N MET A 10 5.93 -11.63 12.84
CA MET A 10 4.82 -12.47 12.39
C MET A 10 3.81 -12.47 13.53
N VAL A 11 2.75 -11.70 13.41
CA VAL A 11 1.52 -11.86 14.20
C VAL A 11 0.54 -12.58 13.28
N LEU A 12 0.64 -13.92 13.25
CA LEU A 12 -0.27 -14.92 12.67
C LEU A 12 -1.05 -14.67 11.35
N GLY A 13 -0.71 -13.66 10.54
CA GLY A 13 -1.33 -13.36 9.24
C GLY A 13 -0.67 -12.18 8.51
N ASP A 14 -0.08 -11.25 9.26
CA ASP A 14 0.57 -10.07 8.71
C ASP A 14 2.06 -10.28 8.39
N LEU A 15 2.55 -9.63 7.33
CA LEU A 15 3.96 -9.65 6.91
C LEU A 15 4.55 -8.23 6.91
N ALA A 16 5.53 -7.96 7.77
CA ALA A 16 6.30 -6.71 7.76
C ALA A 16 7.80 -6.98 7.50
N LEU A 17 8.34 -6.50 6.39
CA LEU A 17 9.75 -6.66 6.02
C LEU A 17 10.41 -5.30 5.74
N GLY A 18 11.35 -4.89 6.60
CA GLY A 18 12.13 -3.66 6.45
C GLY A 18 12.21 -2.88 7.75
N ARG A 19 13.21 -1.98 7.87
CA ARG A 19 13.33 -1.13 9.07
C ARG A 19 12.09 -0.23 9.17
N GLY A 20 11.32 -0.40 10.24
CA GLY A 20 10.12 0.40 10.49
C GLY A 20 8.95 0.13 9.54
N ALA A 21 8.97 -1.00 8.82
CA ALA A 21 7.79 -1.49 8.12
C ALA A 21 6.69 -1.80 9.14
N GLN A 22 5.45 -1.43 8.85
CA GLN A 22 4.32 -1.53 9.76
C GLN A 22 3.14 -2.19 9.07
N VAL A 23 2.53 -3.15 9.77
CA VAL A 23 1.22 -3.67 9.44
C VAL A 23 0.31 -3.39 10.63
N THR A 24 -0.82 -2.72 10.39
CA THR A 24 -1.76 -2.32 11.44
C THR A 24 -3.23 -2.54 11.05
N GLY A 25 -3.48 -3.23 9.95
CA GLY A 25 -4.85 -3.61 9.55
C GLY A 25 -5.46 -4.57 10.58
N THR A 26 -6.78 -4.54 10.75
CA THR A 26 -7.49 -5.44 11.68
C THR A 26 -8.77 -5.96 11.04
N ILE A 27 -9.05 -7.24 11.20
CA ILE A 27 -10.31 -7.88 10.77
C ILE A 27 -11.18 -8.10 12.00
N GLY A 28 -12.31 -7.40 12.10
CA GLY A 28 -13.29 -7.63 13.18
C GLY A 28 -12.73 -7.52 14.60
N GLY A 29 -11.76 -6.62 14.82
CA GLY A 29 -11.07 -6.45 16.10
C GLY A 29 -9.94 -7.46 16.37
N SER A 30 -9.69 -8.39 15.45
CA SER A 30 -8.54 -9.28 15.51
C SER A 30 -7.29 -8.57 14.97
N PRO A 31 -6.11 -8.80 15.58
CA PRO A 31 -4.85 -8.22 15.12
C PRO A 31 -4.32 -8.87 13.82
N GLN A 32 -5.12 -9.67 13.13
CA GLN A 32 -4.79 -10.19 11.80
C GLN A 32 -5.49 -9.29 10.79
N GLY A 33 -4.70 -8.46 10.11
CA GLY A 33 -5.17 -7.66 8.98
C GLY A 33 -5.03 -8.40 7.65
N ASP A 34 -4.34 -9.53 7.60
CA ASP A 34 -3.89 -10.23 6.39
C ASP A 34 -3.17 -9.27 5.42
N ALA A 35 -2.38 -8.37 5.99
CA ALA A 35 -1.75 -7.28 5.27
C ALA A 35 -0.23 -7.46 5.17
N THR A 36 0.36 -6.93 4.10
CA THR A 36 1.77 -7.10 3.77
C THR A 36 2.44 -5.76 3.54
N ALA A 37 3.48 -5.44 4.30
CA ALA A 37 4.33 -4.27 4.16
C ALA A 37 5.78 -4.69 3.89
N ILE A 38 6.29 -4.46 2.68
CA ILE A 38 7.66 -4.78 2.28
C ILE A 38 8.37 -3.51 1.84
N GLY A 39 9.42 -3.12 2.57
CA GLY A 39 10.24 -1.94 2.33
C GLY A 39 10.43 -1.11 3.60
N ASN A 40 11.55 -0.41 3.72
CA ASN A 40 11.79 0.44 4.89
C ASN A 40 10.67 1.48 5.04
N TYR A 41 10.10 1.60 6.24
CA TYR A 41 8.99 2.50 6.54
C TYR A 41 7.72 2.32 5.70
N SER A 42 7.55 1.17 5.04
CA SER A 42 6.28 0.82 4.38
C SER A 42 5.17 0.65 5.41
N VAL A 43 3.93 0.99 5.06
CA VAL A 43 2.77 0.89 5.95
C VAL A 43 1.61 0.22 5.22
N ALA A 44 1.19 -0.95 5.67
CA ALA A 44 -0.05 -1.60 5.25
C ALA A 44 -1.05 -1.56 6.42
N SER A 45 -1.95 -0.58 6.41
CA SER A 45 -2.90 -0.36 7.50
C SER A 45 -4.34 -0.73 7.15
N GLY A 46 -4.63 -0.99 5.87
CA GLY A 46 -5.90 -1.57 5.48
C GLY A 46 -5.90 -3.07 5.68
N THR A 47 -7.08 -3.64 5.95
CA THR A 47 -7.29 -5.09 5.90
C THR A 47 -7.02 -5.61 4.49
N GLY A 48 -6.27 -6.69 4.33
CA GLY A 48 -5.85 -7.25 3.04
C GLY A 48 -4.89 -6.36 2.26
N ALA A 49 -4.38 -5.27 2.86
CA ALA A 49 -3.61 -4.27 2.14
C ALA A 49 -2.17 -4.73 1.88
N VAL A 50 -1.62 -4.32 0.74
CA VAL A 50 -0.27 -4.68 0.30
C VAL A 50 0.52 -3.42 -0.03
N ALA A 51 1.51 -3.08 0.78
CA ALA A 51 2.43 -1.95 0.58
C ALA A 51 3.84 -2.45 0.23
N LEU A 52 4.30 -2.19 -0.99
CA LEU A 52 5.58 -2.68 -1.53
C LEU A 52 6.47 -1.51 -1.98
N GLY A 53 7.44 -1.12 -1.16
CA GLY A 53 8.46 -0.12 -1.46
C GLY A 53 8.93 0.71 -0.26
N LEU A 54 9.95 1.53 -0.47
CA LEU A 54 10.40 2.50 0.54
C LEU A 54 9.27 3.51 0.83
N ARG A 55 8.80 3.58 2.07
CA ARG A 55 7.79 4.53 2.57
C ARG A 55 6.42 4.47 1.85
N THR A 56 6.10 3.38 1.14
CA THR A 56 4.81 3.19 0.47
C THR A 56 3.69 2.97 1.49
N LYS A 57 2.46 3.45 1.20
CA LYS A 57 1.31 3.27 2.10
C LYS A 57 0.10 2.65 1.41
N ALA A 58 -0.37 1.53 1.91
CA ALA A 58 -1.65 0.94 1.52
C ALA A 58 -2.59 1.02 2.73
N THR A 59 -3.50 2.01 2.72
CA THR A 59 -4.37 2.31 3.86
C THR A 59 -5.82 1.94 3.62
N GLY A 60 -6.23 1.72 2.37
CA GLY A 60 -7.54 1.20 2.04
C GLY A 60 -7.64 -0.32 2.24
N GLU A 61 -8.84 -0.82 2.52
CA GLU A 61 -9.13 -2.26 2.51
C GLU A 61 -8.85 -2.85 1.12
N ASN A 62 -8.16 -3.98 1.06
CA ASN A 62 -7.65 -4.66 -0.14
C ASN A 62 -6.83 -3.75 -1.06
N ALA A 63 -6.28 -2.65 -0.54
CA ALA A 63 -5.51 -1.71 -1.34
C ALA A 63 -4.10 -2.24 -1.61
N VAL A 64 -3.62 -2.05 -2.83
CA VAL A 64 -2.25 -2.38 -3.23
C VAL A 64 -1.51 -1.10 -3.57
N ALA A 65 -0.44 -0.78 -2.86
CA ALA A 65 0.45 0.33 -3.15
C ALA A 65 1.86 -0.20 -3.44
N THR A 66 2.38 0.01 -4.65
CA THR A 66 3.75 -0.37 -4.99
C THR A 66 4.51 0.76 -5.68
N GLY A 67 5.77 0.95 -5.30
CA GLY A 67 6.60 2.03 -5.80
C GLY A 67 7.82 2.27 -4.94
N GLY A 68 8.23 3.53 -4.80
CA GLY A 68 9.39 3.90 -4.01
C GLY A 68 9.29 5.31 -3.43
N ASN A 69 10.27 5.65 -2.60
CA ASN A 69 10.56 7.01 -2.14
C ASN A 69 9.47 7.73 -1.29
N GLY A 70 8.38 7.05 -0.93
CA GLY A 70 7.42 7.54 0.06
C GLY A 70 6.26 8.37 -0.43
N THR A 71 5.98 8.30 -1.73
CA THR A 71 4.93 9.13 -2.35
C THR A 71 3.80 8.30 -2.96
N THR A 72 3.94 6.97 -2.97
CA THR A 72 2.89 6.03 -3.39
C THR A 72 1.94 5.75 -2.23
N GLU A 73 0.67 6.11 -2.40
CA GLU A 73 -0.39 5.90 -1.41
C GLU A 73 -1.66 5.34 -2.07
N ALA A 74 -2.12 4.14 -1.65
CA ALA A 74 -3.41 3.58 -2.04
C ALA A 74 -4.38 3.68 -0.86
N LYS A 75 -5.33 4.63 -0.95
CA LYS A 75 -6.21 5.04 0.15
C LYS A 75 -7.65 4.53 0.00
N GLY A 76 -8.10 4.31 -1.22
CA GLY A 76 -9.45 3.82 -1.47
C GLY A 76 -9.57 2.32 -1.23
N LYS A 77 -10.79 1.85 -0.95
CA LYS A 77 -11.09 0.43 -0.88
C LYS A 77 -10.98 -0.22 -2.26
N ASP A 78 -10.42 -1.43 -2.31
CA ASP A 78 -10.22 -2.23 -3.52
C ASP A 78 -9.42 -1.47 -4.59
N THR A 79 -8.37 -0.75 -4.17
CA THR A 79 -7.56 0.10 -5.07
C THR A 79 -6.19 -0.47 -5.38
N VAL A 80 -5.62 -0.04 -6.50
CA VAL A 80 -4.25 -0.37 -6.87
C VAL A 80 -3.52 0.91 -7.29
N ALA A 81 -2.43 1.26 -6.62
CA ALA A 81 -1.58 2.41 -6.92
C ALA A 81 -0.16 1.92 -7.23
N ILE A 82 0.28 2.10 -8.47
CA ILE A 82 1.58 1.63 -8.97
C ILE A 82 2.39 2.84 -9.42
N GLY A 83 3.56 3.06 -8.83
CA GLY A 83 4.53 4.07 -9.26
C GLY A 83 4.83 5.14 -8.22
N ASN A 84 5.99 5.79 -8.34
CA ASN A 84 6.34 6.94 -7.49
C ASN A 84 5.29 8.04 -7.68
N TYR A 85 4.84 8.66 -6.59
CA TYR A 85 3.84 9.74 -6.56
C TYR A 85 2.40 9.35 -6.99
N SER A 86 2.07 8.06 -7.10
CA SER A 86 0.67 7.65 -7.28
C SER A 86 -0.12 7.85 -5.98
N SER A 87 -1.28 8.51 -6.04
CA SER A 87 -2.15 8.66 -4.87
C SER A 87 -3.58 8.27 -5.23
N GLU A 88 -3.90 7.01 -5.03
CA GLU A 88 -5.19 6.42 -5.39
C GLU A 88 -6.20 6.62 -4.26
N ARG A 89 -7.35 7.22 -4.56
CA ARG A 89 -8.39 7.56 -3.57
C ARG A 89 -9.78 7.09 -3.99
N GLY A 90 -10.00 6.81 -5.28
CA GLY A 90 -11.26 6.25 -5.75
C GLY A 90 -11.52 4.89 -5.10
N VAL A 91 -12.78 4.45 -5.01
CA VAL A 91 -13.06 3.05 -4.65
C VAL A 91 -13.03 2.23 -5.93
N ASN A 92 -12.50 0.99 -5.87
CA ASN A 92 -12.43 0.09 -7.02
C ASN A 92 -11.69 0.73 -8.23
N SER A 93 -10.53 1.34 -7.97
CA SER A 93 -9.82 2.15 -8.97
C SER A 93 -8.33 1.83 -9.04
N LEU A 94 -7.72 2.14 -10.18
CA LEU A 94 -6.34 1.80 -10.53
C LEU A 94 -5.59 3.05 -11.00
N SER A 95 -4.43 3.33 -10.41
CA SER A 95 -3.42 4.22 -10.97
C SER A 95 -2.13 3.51 -11.30
N VAL A 96 -1.60 3.79 -12.48
CA VAL A 96 -0.26 3.36 -12.92
C VAL A 96 0.52 4.57 -13.41
N GLY A 97 1.64 4.85 -12.75
CA GLY A 97 2.46 6.04 -12.95
C GLY A 97 2.19 7.13 -11.91
N ALA A 98 2.88 8.27 -12.03
CA ALA A 98 2.79 9.41 -11.12
C ALA A 98 1.46 10.16 -11.30
N SER A 99 0.36 9.51 -10.91
CA SER A 99 -1.01 9.86 -11.28
C SER A 99 -1.98 9.49 -10.16
N PRO A 100 -2.86 10.40 -9.72
CA PRO A 100 -3.96 10.05 -8.83
C PRO A 100 -5.21 9.69 -9.63
N ALA A 101 -5.83 8.54 -9.37
CA ALA A 101 -7.25 8.35 -9.65
C ALA A 101 -8.07 8.58 -8.37
N VAL A 102 -9.09 9.43 -8.48
CA VAL A 102 -9.91 9.88 -7.34
C VAL A 102 -11.38 9.54 -7.49
N ALA A 103 -11.81 9.18 -8.70
CA ALA A 103 -13.15 8.73 -8.98
C ALA A 103 -13.32 7.24 -8.69
N LYS A 104 -14.52 6.87 -8.25
CA LYS A 104 -14.92 5.47 -8.12
C LYS A 104 -14.89 4.79 -9.50
N ASP A 105 -14.47 3.53 -9.56
CA ASP A 105 -14.46 2.72 -10.78
C ASP A 105 -13.56 3.30 -11.90
N SER A 106 -12.53 4.08 -11.54
CA SER A 106 -11.69 4.79 -12.50
C SER A 106 -10.31 4.17 -12.71
N VAL A 107 -9.71 4.43 -13.88
CA VAL A 107 -8.38 3.92 -14.26
C VAL A 107 -7.53 5.05 -14.83
N ALA A 108 -6.45 5.43 -14.15
CA ALA A 108 -5.49 6.44 -14.60
C ALA A 108 -4.13 5.80 -14.94
N VAL A 109 -3.73 5.82 -16.22
CA VAL A 109 -2.44 5.27 -16.67
C VAL A 109 -1.60 6.37 -17.31
N GLY A 110 -0.41 6.64 -16.75
CA GLY A 110 0.56 7.61 -17.28
C GLY A 110 1.21 8.46 -16.19
N ASN A 111 2.05 9.42 -16.57
CA ASN A 111 2.53 10.47 -15.68
C ASN A 111 1.55 11.64 -15.74
N ARG A 112 1.00 12.08 -14.60
CA ARG A 112 -0.04 13.14 -14.49
C ARG A 112 -1.38 12.81 -15.15
N ALA A 113 -1.66 11.53 -15.40
CA ALA A 113 -3.01 11.09 -15.69
C ALA A 113 -3.89 11.35 -14.46
N TYR A 114 -5.11 11.84 -14.68
CA TYR A 114 -6.02 12.19 -13.59
C TYR A 114 -7.44 11.83 -14.01
N CYS A 115 -8.03 10.87 -13.31
CA CYS A 115 -9.42 10.48 -13.51
C CYS A 115 -10.28 11.06 -12.40
N LYS A 116 -11.26 11.88 -12.80
CA LYS A 116 -12.18 12.59 -11.91
C LYS A 116 -13.63 12.14 -12.05
N TRP A 117 -13.98 11.38 -13.10
CA TRP A 117 -15.33 10.88 -13.38
C TRP A 117 -15.23 9.57 -14.14
#